data_AF-A0A7T7CHE5-F1
#
_entry.id   AF-A0A7T7CHE5-F1
#
_cell.length_a   1.000
_cell.length_b   1.000
_cell.length_c   1.000
_cell.angle_alpha   90.00
_cell.angle_beta   90.00
_cell.angle_gamma   90.00
#
_symmetry.space_group_name_H-M   'P 1'
#
loop_
_entity.id
_entity.type
_entity.pdbx_description
1 polymer ?
#
loop_
_entity_poly.entity_id
_entity_poly.type
_entity_poly.pdbx_seq_one_letter_code
_entity_poly.pdbx_strand_id
1 'polypeptide(L)'
;MSRKTIDHPGWAIGYYFIPVVSFIMPAVSMWKLNQEQSKRLHAQSLSSWIMMWWGFLLVRMASALFLDIDVEGERTIAEMQSDAIIQTVADIALIIAGIALIVLIHLMTKRLFMIEVEHRE
;
A
#
# COMPACT_ATOMS: atom_id res chain seq x y z
N MET A 1 29.29 37.04 20.35
CA MET A 1 28.16 36.16 20.67
C MET A 1 27.53 35.73 19.34
N SER A 2 27.88 34.56 18.81
CA SER A 2 27.45 34.12 17.47
C SER A 2 26.17 33.28 17.59
N ARG A 3 25.07 33.74 16.97
CA ARG A 3 23.83 32.96 16.84
C ARG A 3 24.11 31.82 15.86
N LYS A 4 24.25 30.60 16.38
CA LYS A 4 24.16 29.38 15.56
C LYS A 4 22.73 29.26 15.07
N THR A 5 22.49 29.53 13.78
CA THR A 5 21.21 29.22 13.15
C THR A 5 21.16 27.70 12.95
N ILE A 6 20.15 27.07 13.54
CA ILE A 6 19.87 25.63 13.37
C ILE A 6 18.91 25.55 12.17
N ASP A 7 19.43 25.80 10.96
CA ASP A 7 18.57 25.96 9.78
C ASP A 7 18.22 24.63 9.07
N HIS A 8 18.63 23.49 9.63
CA HIS A 8 18.20 22.18 9.13
C HIS A 8 17.78 21.29 10.30
N PRO A 9 16.48 21.28 10.68
CA PRO A 9 16.01 20.35 11.68
C PRO A 9 16.12 18.95 11.11
N GLY A 10 17.03 18.12 11.64
CA GLY A 10 17.14 16.70 11.27
C GLY A 10 15.82 15.92 11.42
N TRP A 11 14.85 16.49 12.14
CA TRP A 11 13.46 16.04 12.21
C TRP A 11 12.70 16.07 10.87
N ALA A 12 13.04 16.99 9.97
CA ALA A 12 12.42 17.08 8.65
C ALA A 12 12.69 15.83 7.80
N ILE A 13 13.86 15.21 7.97
CA ILE A 13 14.21 13.95 7.29
C ILE A 13 13.34 12.82 7.81
N GLY A 14 13.10 12.76 9.13
CA GLY A 14 12.21 11.79 9.76
C GLY A 14 10.77 11.85 9.26
N TYR A 15 10.27 13.04 8.91
CA TYR A 15 8.93 13.22 8.35
C TYR A 15 8.72 12.47 7.03
N TYR A 16 9.76 12.35 6.18
CA TYR A 16 9.68 11.57 4.94
C TYR A 16 9.67 10.06 5.17
N PHE A 17 10.24 9.58 6.27
CA PHE A 17 10.26 8.15 6.60
C PHE A 17 8.96 7.65 7.23
N ILE A 18 8.23 8.53 7.95
CA ILE A 18 7.01 8.14 8.66
C ILE A 18 5.95 7.54 7.71
N PRO A 19 5.57 8.17 6.58
CA PRO A 19 4.60 7.59 5.66
C PRO A 19 5.07 6.23 5.12
N VAL A 20 6.33 6.14 4.69
CA VAL A 20 6.89 4.94 4.07
C VAL A 20 6.85 3.76 5.05
N VAL A 21 7.28 3.97 6.30
CA VAL A 21 7.24 2.93 7.33
C VAL A 21 5.80 2.57 7.69
N SER A 22 4.91 3.55 7.80
CA SER A 22 3.49 3.35 8.10
C SER A 22 2.76 2.50 7.04
N PHE A 23 3.24 2.45 5.80
CA PHE A 23 2.65 1.62 4.74
C PHE A 23 3.37 0.29 4.51
N ILE A 24 4.70 0.25 4.59
CA ILE A 24 5.46 -0.99 4.36
C ILE A 24 5.34 -1.94 5.55
N MET A 25 5.32 -1.43 6.78
CA MET A 25 5.31 -2.27 7.98
C MET A 25 4.05 -3.14 8.09
N PRO A 26 2.82 -2.61 7.86
CA PRO A 26 1.62 -3.44 7.79
C PRO A 26 1.68 -4.50 6.68
N ALA A 27 2.20 -4.15 5.50
CA ALA A 27 2.33 -5.07 4.37
C ALA A 27 3.23 -6.27 4.70
N VAL A 28 4.42 -5.99 5.25
CA VAL A 28 5.37 -7.02 5.68
C VAL A 28 4.78 -7.87 6.82
N SER A 29 4.06 -7.25 7.75
CA SER A 29 3.43 -7.96 8.87
C SER A 29 2.35 -8.91 8.39
N MET A 30 1.44 -8.47 7.51
CA MET A 30 0.42 -9.34 6.90
C MET A 30 1.05 -10.50 6.12
N TRP A 31 2.10 -10.22 5.36
CA TRP A 31 2.79 -11.25 4.58
C TRP A 31 3.43 -12.33 5.47
N LYS A 32 4.11 -11.93 6.55
CA LYS A 32 4.73 -12.84 7.52
C LYS A 32 3.66 -13.66 8.27
N LEU A 33 2.63 -13.00 8.79
CA LEU A 33 1.53 -13.66 9.50
C LEU A 33 0.85 -14.72 8.62
N ASN A 34 0.52 -14.37 7.37
CA ASN A 34 -0.08 -15.33 6.46
C ASN A 34 0.87 -16.50 6.12
N GLN A 35 2.17 -16.25 5.95
CA GLN A 35 3.13 -17.35 5.73
C GLN A 35 3.17 -18.31 6.92
N GLU A 36 3.25 -17.79 8.14
CA GLU A 36 3.30 -18.61 9.34
C GLU A 36 1.99 -19.39 9.55
N GLN A 37 0.84 -18.74 9.35
CA GLN A 37 -0.46 -19.39 9.43
C GLN A 37 -0.62 -20.48 8.36
N SER A 38 -0.26 -20.21 7.11
CA SER A 38 -0.29 -21.20 6.03
C SER A 38 0.57 -22.42 6.33
N LYS A 39 1.76 -22.23 6.92
CA LYS A 39 2.62 -23.34 7.36
C LYS A 39 1.99 -24.16 8.48
N ARG A 40 1.42 -23.50 9.49
CA ARG A 40 0.76 -24.18 10.63
C ARG A 40 -0.46 -24.98 10.19
N LEU A 41 -1.25 -24.44 9.26
CA LEU A 41 -2.51 -25.02 8.80
C LEU A 41 -2.35 -25.94 7.57
N HIS A 42 -1.12 -26.20 7.11
CA HIS A 42 -0.84 -26.92 5.86
C HIS A 42 -1.65 -26.40 4.66
N ALA A 43 -1.94 -25.09 4.65
CA ALA A 43 -2.77 -24.44 3.65
C ALA A 43 -1.91 -23.71 2.62
N GLN A 44 -2.45 -23.49 1.42
CA GLN A 44 -1.80 -22.69 0.38
C GLN A 44 -1.39 -21.30 0.93
N SER A 45 -0.34 -20.67 0.43
CA SER A 45 -0.03 -19.30 0.85
C SER A 45 -0.87 -18.27 0.09
N LEU A 46 -1.45 -17.29 0.81
CA LEU A 46 -2.05 -16.08 0.21
C LEU A 46 -1.04 -14.94 0.05
N SER A 47 0.26 -15.17 0.29
CA SER A 47 1.31 -14.17 0.24
C SER A 47 1.34 -13.38 -1.06
N SER A 48 1.11 -14.03 -2.20
CA SER A 48 1.09 -13.38 -3.51
C SER A 48 -0.09 -12.42 -3.65
N TRP A 49 -1.28 -12.79 -3.14
CA TRP A 49 -2.46 -11.92 -3.14
C TRP A 49 -2.26 -10.71 -2.23
N ILE A 50 -1.65 -10.90 -1.07
CA ILE A 50 -1.29 -9.83 -0.14
C ILE A 50 -0.31 -8.85 -0.81
N MET A 51 0.77 -9.37 -1.43
CA MET A 51 1.75 -8.54 -2.13
C MET A 51 1.14 -7.80 -3.32
N MET A 52 0.26 -8.46 -4.08
CA MET A 52 -0.42 -7.84 -5.22
C MET A 52 -1.33 -6.70 -4.77
N TRP A 53 -2.16 -6.92 -3.75
CA TRP A 53 -3.02 -5.89 -3.17
C TRP A 53 -2.22 -4.68 -2.70
N TRP A 54 -1.17 -4.89 -1.90
CA TRP A 54 -0.30 -3.83 -1.42
C TRP A 54 0.45 -3.12 -2.56
N GLY A 55 0.93 -3.86 -3.56
CA GLY A 55 1.65 -3.29 -4.70
C GLY A 55 0.79 -2.30 -5.48
N PHE A 56 -0.44 -2.69 -5.85
CA PHE A 56 -1.35 -1.82 -6.58
C PHE A 56 -1.86 -0.65 -5.73
N LEU A 57 -2.10 -0.87 -4.44
CA LEU A 57 -2.46 0.20 -3.52
C LEU A 57 -1.35 1.26 -3.43
N LEU A 58 -0.08 0.83 -3.31
CA LEU A 58 1.06 1.74 -3.26
C LEU A 58 1.23 2.54 -4.54
N VAL A 59 0.99 1.94 -5.72
CA VAL A 59 0.99 2.67 -7.00
C VAL A 59 -0.04 3.80 -6.98
N ARG A 60 -1.28 3.52 -6.55
CA ARG A 60 -2.33 4.55 -6.43
C ARG A 60 -1.96 5.67 -5.46
N MET A 61 -1.33 5.34 -4.34
CA MET A 61 -0.90 6.34 -3.35
C MET A 61 0.27 7.19 -3.87
N ALA A 62 1.25 6.56 -4.54
CA ALA A 62 2.36 7.27 -5.16
C ALA A 62 1.84 8.25 -6.22
N SER A 63 0.91 7.84 -7.09
CA SER A 63 0.31 8.72 -8.09
C SER A 63 -0.36 9.96 -7.47
N ALA A 64 -1.00 9.84 -6.30
CA ALA A 64 -1.58 10.99 -5.61
C ALA A 64 -0.53 12.00 -5.16
N LEU A 65 0.60 11.50 -4.62
CA LEU A 65 1.71 12.35 -4.22
C LEU A 65 2.31 13.10 -5.41
N PHE A 66 2.41 12.46 -6.58
CA PHE A 66 2.92 13.12 -7.79
C PHE A 66 1.99 14.21 -8.33
N LEU A 67 0.67 14.02 -8.22
CA LEU A 67 -0.33 15.01 -8.67
C LEU A 67 -0.43 16.24 -7.76
N ASP A 68 -0.15 16.09 -6.46
CA ASP A 68 -0.21 17.19 -5.47
C ASP A 68 1.01 18.13 -5.49
N ILE A 69 2.13 17.72 -6.08
CA ILE A 69 3.37 18.52 -6.06
C ILE A 69 3.31 19.73 -7.01
N ASP A 70 2.40 19.75 -7.99
CA ASP A 70 2.44 20.68 -9.13
C ASP A 70 1.28 21.71 -9.14
N VAL A 71 0.77 22.10 -7.96
CA VAL A 71 -0.48 22.89 -7.83
C VAL A 71 -0.25 24.42 -7.93
N GLU A 72 0.97 24.93 -7.90
CA GLU A 72 1.23 26.38 -7.78
C GLU A 72 1.61 27.13 -9.08
N GLY A 73 1.52 26.52 -10.27
CA GLY A 73 1.90 27.14 -11.56
C GLY A 73 0.78 27.29 -12.60
N GLU A 74 0.97 28.17 -13.59
CA GLU A 74 0.15 28.18 -14.82
C GLU A 74 0.35 26.88 -15.59
N ARG A 75 -0.59 25.95 -15.43
CA ARG A 75 -0.49 24.62 -16.04
C ARG A 75 -0.62 24.68 -17.56
N THR A 76 0.36 24.14 -18.26
CA THR A 76 0.32 23.98 -19.71
C THR A 76 -0.63 22.84 -20.09
N ILE A 77 -1.27 22.89 -21.27
CA ILE A 77 -2.15 21.80 -21.77
C ILE A 77 -1.45 20.43 -21.74
N ALA A 78 -0.13 20.40 -21.98
CA ALA A 78 0.68 19.17 -21.91
C ALA A 78 0.76 18.57 -20.49
N GLU A 79 0.82 19.41 -19.45
CA GLU A 79 0.86 18.97 -18.05
C GLU A 79 -0.50 18.39 -17.63
N MET A 80 -1.61 19.02 -18.06
CA MET A 80 -2.95 18.48 -17.84
C MET A 80 -3.16 17.10 -18.49
N GLN A 81 -2.55 16.85 -19.65
CA GLN A 81 -2.60 15.53 -20.31
C GLN A 81 -1.79 14.48 -19.54
N SER A 82 -0.60 14.83 -19.04
CA SER A 82 0.20 13.95 -18.19
C SER A 82 -0.53 13.57 -16.90
N ASP A 83 -1.14 14.55 -16.23
CA ASP A 83 -1.95 14.34 -15.03
C ASP A 83 -3.10 13.38 -15.28
N ALA A 84 -3.81 13.55 -16.40
CA ALA A 84 -4.91 12.65 -16.78
C ALA A 84 -4.44 11.21 -17.02
N ILE A 85 -3.25 11.02 -17.60
CA ILE A 85 -2.65 9.68 -17.79
C ILE A 85 -2.28 9.08 -16.44
N ILE A 86 -1.59 9.83 -15.58
CA ILE A 86 -1.20 9.39 -14.23
C ILE A 86 -2.44 9.01 -13.42
N GLN A 87 -3.50 9.82 -13.48
CA GLN A 87 -4.77 9.57 -12.82
C GLN A 87 -5.45 8.30 -13.35
N THR A 88 -5.50 8.12 -14.67
CA THR A 88 -6.09 6.92 -15.28
C THR A 88 -5.35 5.64 -14.86
N VAL A 89 -4.01 5.68 -14.86
CA VAL A 89 -3.19 4.55 -14.39
C VAL A 89 -3.45 4.28 -12.90
N ALA A 90 -3.58 5.33 -12.10
CA ALA A 90 -3.86 5.23 -10.67
C ALA A 90 -5.23 4.58 -10.43
N ASP A 91 -6.25 4.95 -11.20
CA ASP A 91 -7.60 4.40 -11.09
C ASP A 91 -7.65 2.92 -11.52
N ILE A 92 -6.93 2.55 -12.58
CA ILE A 92 -6.77 1.14 -12.97
C ILE A 92 -6.08 0.34 -11.84
N ALA A 93 -5.00 0.87 -11.27
CA ALA A 93 -4.32 0.25 -10.15
C ALA A 93 -5.26 0.07 -8.94
N LEU A 94 -6.09 1.07 -8.64
CA LEU A 94 -7.07 1.00 -7.56
C LEU A 94 -8.13 -0.08 -7.81
N ILE A 95 -8.62 -0.22 -9.04
CA ILE A 95 -9.57 -1.29 -9.41
C ILE A 95 -8.94 -2.67 -9.18
N ILE A 96 -7.71 -2.87 -9.64
CA ILE A 96 -7.00 -4.15 -9.46
C ILE A 96 -6.75 -4.43 -7.96
N ALA A 97 -6.36 -3.41 -7.19
CA ALA A 97 -6.23 -3.53 -5.74
C ALA A 97 -7.56 -3.93 -5.09
N GLY A 98 -8.68 -3.32 -5.50
CA GLY A 98 -10.02 -3.67 -5.02
C GLY A 98 -10.38 -5.13 -5.29
N ILE A 99 -10.12 -5.63 -6.51
CA ILE A 99 -10.36 -7.03 -6.87
C ILE A 99 -9.48 -7.96 -6.01
N ALA A 100 -8.18 -7.65 -5.88
CA ALA A 100 -7.26 -8.43 -5.07
C ALA A 100 -7.72 -8.51 -3.61
N LEU A 101 -8.22 -7.40 -3.05
CA LEU A 101 -8.76 -7.34 -1.69
C LEU A 101 -10.00 -8.22 -1.53
N ILE A 102 -10.95 -8.16 -2.46
CA ILE A 102 -12.16 -9.00 -2.42
C ILE A 102 -11.79 -10.49 -2.44
N VAL A 103 -10.87 -10.88 -3.34
CA VAL A 103 -10.39 -12.27 -3.42
C VAL A 103 -9.70 -12.69 -2.13
N LEU A 104 -8.86 -11.82 -1.57
CA LEU A 104 -8.13 -12.09 -0.33
C LEU A 104 -9.09 -12.29 0.85
N ILE A 105 -10.10 -11.42 1.01
CA ILE A 105 -11.14 -11.55 2.03
C ILE A 105 -11.89 -12.88 1.84
N HIS A 106 -12.31 -13.19 0.62
CA HIS A 106 -13.03 -14.44 0.33
C HIS A 106 -12.20 -15.69 0.71
N LEU A 107 -10.91 -15.69 0.38
CA LEU A 107 -10.01 -16.80 0.69
C LEU A 107 -9.72 -16.92 2.18
N MET A 108 -9.58 -15.79 2.90
CA MET A 108 -9.40 -15.80 4.34
C MET A 108 -10.67 -16.27 5.07
N THR A 109 -11.84 -15.78 4.68
CA THR A 109 -13.13 -16.18 5.27
C THR A 109 -13.38 -17.68 5.08
N LYS A 110 -13.12 -18.21 3.87
CA LYS A 110 -13.23 -19.66 3.62
C LYS A 110 -12.32 -20.47 4.52
N ARG A 111 -11.08 -20.04 4.75
CA ARG A 111 -10.15 -20.73 5.66
C ARG A 111 -10.66 -20.73 7.09
N LEU A 112 -11.16 -19.59 7.56
CA LEU A 112 -11.64 -19.45 8.92
C LEU A 112 -12.81 -20.41 9.18
N PHE A 113 -13.73 -20.52 8.22
CA PHE A 113 -14.85 -21.46 8.28
C PHE A 113 -14.37 -22.92 8.31
N MET A 114 -13.42 -23.31 7.47
CA MET A 114 -12.90 -24.69 7.44
C MET A 114 -12.24 -25.09 8.78
N ILE A 115 -11.47 -24.18 9.38
CA ILE A 115 -10.82 -24.40 10.68
C ILE A 115 -11.86 -24.57 11.80
N GLU A 116 -12.94 -23.79 11.76
CA GLU A 116 -14.01 -23.89 12.76
C GLU A 116 -14.78 -25.21 12.65
N VAL A 117 -14.95 -25.75 11.44
CA VAL A 117 -15.59 -27.06 11.22
C VAL A 117 -14.70 -28.19 11.74
N GLU A 118 -13.40 -28.18 11.44
CA GLU A 118 -12.45 -29.21 11.89
C GLU A 118 -12.32 -29.27 13.42
N HIS A 119 -12.50 -28.15 14.12
CA HIS A 119 -12.45 -28.10 15.59
C HIS A 119 -13.74 -28.57 16.29
N ARG A 120 -14.85 -28.78 15.57
CA ARG A 120 -16.12 -29.25 16.14
C ARG A 120 -16.33 -30.78 16.01
N GLU A 121 -15.49 -31.47 15.25
CA GLU A 121 -15.46 -32.93 15.12
C GLU A 121 -14.46 -33.57 16.11
#